data_AF-A0A8T2BDZ7-F1
#
_entry.id   AF-A0A8T2BDZ7-F1
#
_cell.length_a   1.000
_cell.length_b   1.000
_cell.length_c   1.000
_cell.angle_alpha   90.00
_cell.angle_beta   90.00
_cell.angle_gamma   90.00
#
_symmetry.space_group_name_H-M   'P 1'
#
loop_
_entity.id
_entity.type
_entity.pdbx_description
1 polymer ?
#
loop_
_entity_poly.entity_id
_entity_poly.type
_entity_poly.pdbx_seq_one_letter_code
_entity_poly.pdbx_strand_id
1 'polypeptide(L)'
;MRPETHKIIIEKLLPAIELVKGNLKGEVEKNGTDEFVFCFENCYTEKETEKHLTQKFPSLQESDVKNFYQLFLTMIDEDSKEAYLKDAEDCASVRSQGDDTSEEPKKRQGEPSTSHKCEPNCNKHYI
;
A
#
# COMPACT_ATOMS: atom_id res chain seq x y z
N MET A 1 -3.03 -2.34 10.58
CA MET A 1 -4.51 -2.34 10.62
C MET A 1 -5.03 -3.16 11.78
N ARG A 2 -6.09 -2.70 12.46
CA ARG A 2 -6.80 -3.52 13.45
C ARG A 2 -7.62 -4.64 12.75
N PRO A 3 -7.77 -5.83 13.36
CA PRO A 3 -8.51 -6.94 12.74
C PRO A 3 -9.96 -6.61 12.36
N GLU A 4 -10.62 -5.76 13.13
CA GLU A 4 -12.00 -5.33 12.89
C GLU A 4 -12.12 -4.50 11.60
N THR A 5 -11.20 -3.54 11.41
CA THR A 5 -11.08 -2.75 10.18
C THR A 5 -10.78 -3.63 8.97
N HIS A 6 -9.87 -4.61 9.12
CA HIS A 6 -9.55 -5.54 8.05
C HIS A 6 -10.77 -6.37 7.62
N LYS A 7 -11.56 -6.82 8.61
CA LYS A 7 -12.78 -7.58 8.38
C LYS A 7 -13.82 -6.77 7.60
N ILE A 8 -13.97 -5.48 7.89
CA ILE A 8 -14.85 -4.57 7.14
C ILE A 8 -14.42 -4.50 5.67
N ILE A 9 -13.10 -4.37 5.41
CA ILE A 9 -12.58 -4.30 4.05
C ILE A 9 -12.90 -5.59 3.29
N ILE A 10 -12.62 -6.75 3.90
CA ILE A 10 -12.85 -8.03 3.25
C ILE A 10 -14.35 -8.32 3.05
N GLU A 11 -15.19 -8.07 4.05
CA GLU A 11 -16.59 -8.51 4.02
C GLU A 11 -17.51 -7.52 3.31
N LYS A 12 -17.21 -6.22 3.34
CA LYS A 12 -18.10 -5.18 2.80
C LYS A 12 -17.52 -4.49 1.57
N LEU A 13 -16.22 -4.23 1.54
CA LEU A 13 -15.60 -3.42 0.48
C LEU A 13 -15.18 -4.28 -0.72
N LEU A 14 -14.45 -5.39 -0.51
CA LEU A 14 -13.98 -6.24 -1.61
C LEU A 14 -15.09 -6.70 -2.57
N PRO A 15 -16.26 -7.19 -2.10
CA PRO A 15 -17.31 -7.65 -3.01
C PRO A 15 -17.91 -6.52 -3.86
N ALA A 16 -18.05 -5.32 -3.28
CA ALA A 16 -18.55 -4.15 -4.02
C ALA A 16 -17.53 -3.73 -5.09
N ILE A 17 -16.24 -3.80 -4.77
CA ILE A 17 -15.16 -3.46 -5.69
C ILE A 17 -15.09 -4.46 -6.86
N GLU A 18 -15.14 -5.75 -6.57
CA GLU A 18 -15.16 -6.79 -7.61
C GLU A 18 -16.35 -6.65 -8.56
N LEU A 19 -17.52 -6.29 -8.03
CA LEU A 19 -18.71 -6.02 -8.82
C LEU A 19 -18.50 -4.82 -9.76
N VAL A 20 -17.95 -3.71 -9.25
CA VAL A 20 -17.64 -2.53 -10.08
C VAL A 20 -16.60 -2.90 -11.15
N LYS A 21 -15.52 -3.59 -10.75
CA LYS A 21 -14.45 -4.05 -11.65
C LYS A 21 -14.95 -4.92 -12.80
N GLY A 22 -15.92 -5.80 -12.53
CA GLY A 22 -16.56 -6.64 -13.55
C GLY A 22 -17.28 -5.85 -14.65
N ASN A 23 -17.72 -4.62 -14.34
CA ASN A 23 -18.43 -3.73 -15.27
C ASN A 23 -17.50 -2.76 -16.01
N LEU A 24 -16.25 -2.61 -15.57
CA LEU A 24 -15.26 -1.76 -16.24
C LEU A 24 -14.81 -2.41 -17.55
N LYS A 25 -14.69 -1.61 -18.60
CA LYS A 25 -14.21 -2.08 -19.91
C LYS A 25 -12.73 -1.81 -20.13
N GLY A 26 -12.21 -0.72 -19.56
CA GLY A 26 -10.81 -0.35 -19.72
C GLY A 26 -9.89 -1.05 -18.72
N GLU A 27 -8.68 -1.34 -19.17
CA GLU A 27 -7.66 -2.05 -18.40
C GLU A 27 -7.06 -1.18 -17.30
N VAL A 28 -6.90 0.12 -17.57
CA VAL A 28 -6.38 1.10 -16.60
C VAL A 28 -7.33 1.21 -15.41
N GLU A 29 -8.63 1.25 -15.65
CA GLU A 29 -9.64 1.36 -14.61
C GLU A 29 -9.72 0.08 -13.77
N LYS A 30 -9.57 -1.10 -14.40
CA LYS A 30 -9.48 -2.38 -13.67
C LYS A 30 -8.25 -2.46 -12.78
N ASN A 31 -7.08 -2.12 -13.33
CA ASN A 31 -5.82 -2.15 -12.58
C ASN A 31 -5.80 -1.05 -11.49
N GLY A 32 -6.37 0.12 -11.77
CA GLY A 32 -6.56 1.18 -10.79
C GLY A 32 -7.49 0.76 -9.66
N THR A 33 -8.52 -0.03 -9.96
CA THR A 33 -9.42 -0.60 -8.94
C THR A 33 -8.72 -1.62 -8.05
N ASP A 34 -7.87 -2.49 -8.61
CA ASP A 34 -7.04 -3.42 -7.82
C ASP A 34 -6.06 -2.68 -6.91
N GLU A 35 -5.43 -1.63 -7.44
CA GLU A 35 -4.52 -0.81 -6.66
C GLU A 35 -5.26 -0.01 -5.57
N PHE A 36 -6.50 0.38 -5.84
CA PHE A 36 -7.35 1.03 -4.86
C PHE A 36 -7.66 0.09 -3.67
N VAL A 37 -7.95 -1.18 -3.93
CA VAL A 37 -8.09 -2.22 -2.88
C VAL A 37 -6.82 -2.31 -2.05
N PHE A 38 -5.66 -2.39 -2.74
CA PHE A 38 -4.37 -2.47 -2.07
C PHE A 38 -4.15 -1.29 -1.11
N CYS A 39 -4.49 -0.07 -1.52
CA CYS A 39 -4.42 1.11 -0.65
C CYS A 39 -5.27 0.96 0.62
N PHE A 40 -6.49 0.45 0.51
CA PHE A 40 -7.37 0.23 1.65
C PHE A 40 -6.85 -0.86 2.59
N GLU A 41 -6.43 -2.01 2.05
CA GLU A 41 -5.85 -3.10 2.83
C GLU A 41 -4.59 -2.67 3.60
N ASN A 42 -3.87 -1.66 3.09
CA ASN A 42 -2.68 -1.10 3.73
C ASN A 42 -2.96 0.17 4.55
N CYS A 43 -4.22 0.49 4.82
CA CYS A 43 -4.66 1.66 5.59
C CYS A 43 -4.10 2.98 5.05
N TYR A 44 -4.18 3.19 3.73
CA TYR A 44 -3.79 4.48 3.16
C TYR A 44 -4.86 5.52 3.48
N THR A 45 -4.42 6.73 3.83
CA THR A 45 -5.29 7.91 3.89
C THR A 45 -5.77 8.29 2.49
N GLU A 46 -6.76 9.18 2.41
CA GLU A 46 -7.25 9.73 1.12
C GLU A 46 -6.08 10.30 0.30
N LYS A 47 -5.24 11.14 0.92
CA LYS A 47 -4.10 11.77 0.25
C LYS A 47 -3.03 10.77 -0.18
N GLU A 48 -2.73 9.77 0.64
CA GLU A 48 -1.81 8.70 0.26
C GLU A 48 -2.35 7.91 -0.93
N THR A 49 -3.66 7.64 -0.94
CA THR A 49 -4.35 6.92 -2.02
C THR A 49 -4.33 7.72 -3.32
N GLU A 50 -4.67 9.01 -3.27
CA GLU A 50 -4.60 9.95 -4.41
C GLU A 50 -3.19 9.96 -5.02
N LYS A 51 -2.18 10.21 -4.18
CA LYS A 51 -0.78 10.26 -4.62
C LYS A 51 -0.32 8.93 -5.21
N HIS A 52 -0.60 7.82 -4.54
CA HIS A 52 -0.17 6.49 -4.96
C HIS A 52 -0.78 6.10 -6.31
N LEU A 53 -2.08 6.30 -6.49
CA LEU A 53 -2.78 5.95 -7.71
C LEU A 53 -2.41 6.84 -8.89
N THR A 54 -2.29 8.15 -8.68
CA THR A 54 -1.91 9.07 -9.77
C THR A 54 -0.45 8.93 -10.17
N GLN A 55 0.44 8.54 -9.25
CA GLN A 55 1.83 8.20 -9.59
C GLN A 55 1.92 6.91 -10.41
N LYS A 56 1.11 5.89 -10.07
CA LYS A 56 1.13 4.59 -10.75
C LYS A 56 0.37 4.61 -12.08
N PHE A 57 -0.73 5.37 -12.13
CA PHE A 57 -1.58 5.53 -13.30
C PHE A 57 -1.75 7.03 -13.61
N PRO A 58 -0.79 7.65 -14.31
CA PRO A 58 -0.80 9.10 -14.58
C PRO A 58 -2.00 9.62 -15.36
N SER A 59 -2.79 8.74 -15.97
CA SER A 59 -4.04 9.09 -16.65
C SER A 59 -5.23 9.25 -15.69
N LEU A 60 -5.13 8.81 -14.42
CA LEU A 60 -6.15 9.03 -13.40
C LEU A 60 -6.04 10.45 -12.87
N GLN A 61 -7.18 11.13 -12.71
CA GLN A 61 -7.23 12.44 -12.07
C GLN A 61 -7.36 12.27 -10.55
N GLU A 62 -6.66 13.12 -9.79
CA GLU A 62 -6.75 13.15 -8.33
C GLU A 62 -8.20 13.29 -7.85
N SER A 63 -9.00 14.12 -8.53
CA SER A 63 -10.42 14.31 -8.20
C SER A 63 -11.25 13.03 -8.36
N ASP A 64 -10.93 12.20 -9.36
CA ASP A 64 -11.65 10.95 -9.60
C ASP A 64 -11.31 9.93 -8.51
N VAL A 65 -10.03 9.86 -8.11
CA VAL A 65 -9.57 9.02 -7.00
C VAL A 65 -10.21 9.45 -5.68
N LYS A 66 -10.24 10.75 -5.41
CA LYS A 66 -10.91 11.34 -4.24
C LYS A 66 -12.39 10.98 -4.18
N ASN A 67 -13.10 11.18 -5.29
CA ASN A 67 -14.52 10.88 -5.38
C ASN A 67 -14.79 9.40 -5.15
N PHE A 68 -13.94 8.53 -5.70
CA PHE A 68 -14.04 7.09 -5.50
C PHE A 68 -13.80 6.73 -4.03
N TYR A 69 -12.78 7.31 -3.39
CA TYR A 69 -12.50 7.13 -1.97
C TYR A 69 -13.66 7.55 -1.06
N GLN A 70 -14.23 8.72 -1.30
CA GLN A 70 -15.41 9.16 -0.56
C GLN A 70 -16.61 8.25 -0.80
N LEU A 71 -16.83 7.80 -2.04
CA LEU A 71 -17.88 6.83 -2.35
C LEU A 71 -17.68 5.54 -1.54
N PHE A 72 -16.46 5.03 -1.41
CA PHE A 72 -16.19 3.86 -0.56
C PHE A 72 -16.55 4.06 0.89
N LEU A 73 -16.19 5.21 1.46
CA LEU A 73 -16.52 5.50 2.85
C LEU A 73 -18.03 5.60 3.09
N THR A 74 -18.83 5.87 2.06
CA THR A 74 -20.29 5.86 2.16
C THR A 74 -20.93 4.47 2.08
N MET A 75 -20.19 3.46 1.61
CA MET A 75 -20.67 2.08 1.51
C MET A 75 -20.52 1.27 2.81
N ILE A 76 -19.82 1.81 3.79
CA ILE A 76 -19.63 1.21 5.11
C ILE A 76 -20.40 2.01 6.18
N ASP A 77 -20.77 1.36 7.28
CA ASP A 77 -21.43 2.03 8.41
C ASP A 77 -20.50 3.03 9.11
N GLU A 78 -21.09 3.96 9.85
CA GLU A 78 -20.38 5.08 10.48
C GLU A 78 -19.28 4.62 11.44
N ASP A 79 -19.56 3.63 12.30
CA ASP A 79 -18.57 3.06 13.23
C ASP A 79 -17.36 2.47 12.47
N SER A 80 -17.65 1.71 11.40
CA SER A 80 -16.64 1.12 10.53
C SER A 80 -15.80 2.16 9.80
N LYS A 81 -16.43 3.24 9.33
CA LYS A 81 -15.77 4.38 8.69
C LYS A 81 -14.82 5.08 9.66
N GLU A 82 -15.26 5.39 10.87
CA GLU A 82 -14.42 6.02 11.88
C GLU A 82 -13.24 5.12 12.27
N ALA A 83 -13.49 3.82 12.44
CA ALA A 83 -12.45 2.85 12.74
C ALA A 83 -11.37 2.81 11.64
N TYR A 84 -11.79 2.78 10.37
CA TYR A 84 -10.88 2.81 9.21
C TYR A 84 -10.08 4.11 9.15
N LEU A 85 -10.74 5.28 9.25
CA LEU A 85 -10.06 6.57 9.18
C LEU A 85 -9.00 6.72 10.28
N LYS A 86 -9.32 6.29 11.49
CA LYS A 86 -8.35 6.29 12.59
C LYS A 86 -7.16 5.35 12.30
N ASP A 87 -7.43 4.15 11.78
CA ASP A 87 -6.36 3.23 11.37
C ASP A 87 -5.48 3.80 10.26
N ALA A 88 -6.07 4.50 9.30
CA ALA A 88 -5.34 5.12 8.20
C ALA A 88 -4.39 6.21 8.71
N GLU A 89 -4.86 7.09 9.59
CA GLU A 89 -4.03 8.15 10.19
C GLU A 89 -2.93 7.58 11.10
N ASP A 90 -3.25 6.57 11.93
CA ASP A 90 -2.27 5.90 12.78
C ASP A 90 -1.17 5.23 11.92
N CYS A 91 -1.56 4.56 10.83
CA CYS A 91 -0.61 3.93 9.91
C CYS A 91 0.21 4.97 9.11
N ALA A 92 -0.41 6.06 8.66
CA ALA A 92 0.29 7.15 7.96
C ALA A 92 1.32 7.84 8.85
N SER A 93 1.00 8.02 10.13
CA SER A 93 1.92 8.57 11.13
C SER A 93 3.16 7.68 11.31
N VAL A 94 2.99 6.36 11.33
CA VAL A 94 4.11 5.41 11.40
C VAL A 94 4.92 5.41 10.09
N ARG A 95 4.26 5.46 8.93
CA ARG A 95 4.95 5.51 7.62
C ARG A 95 5.77 6.77 7.45
N SER A 96 5.22 7.93 7.83
CA SER A 96 5.93 9.23 7.77
C SER A 96 7.09 9.32 8.76
N GLN A 97 6.97 8.74 9.96
CA GLN A 97 8.09 8.65 10.91
C GLN A 97 9.22 7.73 10.41
N GLY A 98 8.89 6.73 9.60
CA GLY A 98 9.87 5.88 8.92
C GLY A 98 10.72 6.62 7.87
N ASP A 99 10.16 7.69 7.26
CA ASP A 99 10.89 8.57 6.33
C ASP A 99 11.72 9.63 7.07
N ASP A 100 11.31 10.07 8.26
CA ASP A 100 12.05 11.09 9.06
C ASP A 100 13.14 10.52 9.97
N THR A 101 13.30 9.20 10.10
CA THR A 101 14.36 8.56 10.90
C THR A 101 15.58 8.08 10.10
N SER A 102 15.82 8.64 8.92
CA SER A 102 17.11 8.52 8.21
C SER A 102 18.16 9.53 8.71
N GLU A 103 18.40 9.59 10.02
CA GLU A 103 19.68 10.05 10.58
C GLU A 103 20.44 8.86 11.18
N GLU A 104 21.36 8.37 10.36
CA GLU A 104 22.57 7.57 10.63
C GLU A 104 22.50 6.08 11.07
N PRO A 105 23.41 5.24 10.50
CA PRO A 105 23.51 3.82 10.78
C PRO A 105 24.33 3.58 12.04
N LYS A 106 23.78 2.87 13.04
CA LYS A 106 24.57 2.35 14.16
C LYS A 106 24.46 0.85 14.32
N LYS A 107 25.49 0.21 13.76
CA LYS A 107 26.35 -0.82 14.37
C LYS A 107 25.70 -2.16 14.74
N ARG A 108 25.98 -3.13 13.87
CA ARG A 108 26.68 -4.40 14.18
C ARG A 108 26.64 -4.84 15.65
N GLN A 109 25.76 -5.81 15.94
CA GLN A 109 25.99 -6.93 16.86
C GLN A 109 25.14 -8.09 16.34
N GLY A 110 25.62 -9.30 16.06
CA GLY A 110 26.94 -9.89 16.20
C GLY A 110 27.05 -11.12 15.29
N GLU A 111 28.28 -11.63 15.15
CA GLU A 111 28.54 -12.97 14.60
C GLU A 111 27.78 -14.03 15.40
N PRO A 112 27.37 -15.12 14.73
CA PRO A 112 28.17 -16.32 14.88
C PRO A 112 28.46 -17.06 13.56
N SER A 113 29.70 -17.54 13.46
CA SER A 113 30.13 -18.80 12.84
C SER A 113 29.21 -19.45 11.81
N THR A 114 29.66 -19.52 10.56
CA THR A 114 30.39 -20.71 10.08
C THR A 114 30.96 -20.45 8.69
N SER A 115 32.24 -20.79 8.54
CA SER A 115 32.91 -21.16 7.29
C SER A 115 31.92 -21.77 6.28
N HIS A 116 32.02 -21.41 4.99
CA HIS A 116 32.30 -22.34 3.89
C HIS A 116 32.66 -21.52 2.64
N LYS A 117 33.84 -21.82 2.10
CA LYS A 117 34.46 -21.24 0.90
C LYS A 117 33.55 -21.36 -0.33
N CYS A 118 33.54 -20.32 -1.17
CA CYS A 118 33.44 -20.45 -2.62
C CYS A 118 34.20 -19.27 -3.27
N GLU A 119 35.40 -19.53 -3.78
CA GLU A 119 36.12 -18.61 -4.67
C GLU A 119 35.40 -18.56 -6.03
N PRO A 120 35.34 -17.39 -6.69
CA PRO A 120 35.27 -17.35 -8.14
C PRO A 120 36.64 -16.91 -8.67
N ASN A 121 37.39 -17.90 -9.13
CA ASN A 121 38.55 -17.73 -10.00
C ASN A 121 38.06 -17.10 -11.33
N CYS A 122 38.27 -15.80 -11.50
CA CYS A 122 38.12 -15.11 -12.78
C CYS A 122 39.06 -13.90 -12.85
N ASN A 123 40.34 -14.16 -13.11
CA ASN A 123 41.20 -13.20 -13.80
C ASN A 123 42.04 -13.95 -14.84
N LYS A 124 41.46 -14.12 -16.03
CA LYS A 124 42.26 -14.19 -17.25
C LYS A 124 42.71 -12.76 -17.56
N HIS A 125 44.02 -12.53 -17.58
CA HIS A 125 44.66 -11.70 -18.58
C HIS A 125 46.12 -12.15 -18.73
N TYR A 126 46.48 -12.41 -19.99
CA TYR A 126 47.80 -12.79 -20.50
C TYR A 126 48.89 -11.80 -20.09
N ILE A 127 50.07 -12.28 -19.69
CA ILE A 127 51.34 -12.27 -20.47
C ILE A 127 52.19 -13.47 -20.02
#